data_AF-A0A0C1FUV2-F1
#
_entry.id   AF-A0A0C1FUV2-F1
#
_cell.length_a   1.000
_cell.length_b   1.000
_cell.length_c   1.000
_cell.angle_alpha   90.00
_cell.angle_beta   90.00
_cell.angle_gamma   90.00
#
_symmetry.space_group_name_H-M   'P 1'
#
loop_
_entity.id
_entity.type
_entity.pdbx_description
1 polymer ?
#
loop_
_entity_poly.entity_id
_entity_poly.type
_entity_poly.pdbx_seq_one_letter_code
_entity_poly.pdbx_strand_id
1 'polypeptide(L)'
;MLKAKHLLLFSSFLLWALIGKSQVSYFGNSAANSQKLDIFKKTTTLFTLQYADYAELEKFDQAIKKVWTVTPYKIIKPEELSRYDTVANYSFFYFDGYAEKTDSTNIANIVYVLKLITPGKKPRVREESVLATVTLFADRSTNLLVEIQDQQYGSKKSIKNYLLSNLYNKSHFNNWSPGFLSGYLKQINEGLSAAENRGMDYQFYNKIRLPELAKETLYIPEYIKTEFSSKLALLPQSGIVAAPYNYKLKFVPNKQLDSLILNQHTPVKYVIYTQRSNDKIISVYDSKDNQIIYQRFYPNLPNFEMNDLSEIKKVIVSLK
;
A
#
# COMPACT_ATOMS: atom_id res chain seq x y z
N MET A 1 -29.40 25.21 -49.50
CA MET A 1 -29.24 26.03 -48.28
C MET A 1 -28.93 25.11 -47.10
N LEU A 2 -27.87 25.45 -46.35
CA LEU A 2 -27.32 24.75 -45.19
C LEU A 2 -28.35 24.39 -44.10
N LYS A 3 -28.14 23.26 -43.41
CA LYS A 3 -27.52 23.25 -42.05
C LYS A 3 -27.22 21.82 -41.58
N ALA A 4 -25.92 21.53 -41.45
CA ALA A 4 -25.38 20.48 -40.60
C ALA A 4 -25.67 20.79 -39.11
N LYS A 5 -25.71 19.74 -38.27
CA LYS A 5 -25.51 19.66 -36.80
C LYS A 5 -26.32 18.45 -36.28
N HIS A 6 -25.84 17.47 -35.53
CA HIS A 6 -24.56 17.22 -34.86
C HIS A 6 -24.42 15.69 -34.72
N LEU A 7 -23.22 15.17 -34.97
CA LEU A 7 -22.77 13.90 -34.40
C LEU A 7 -22.91 13.98 -32.87
N LEU A 8 -23.73 13.13 -32.27
CA LEU A 8 -23.55 12.75 -30.87
C LEU A 8 -22.55 11.60 -30.86
N LEU A 9 -21.29 11.97 -30.66
CA LEU A 9 -20.24 11.05 -30.24
C LEU A 9 -20.75 10.30 -29.00
N PHE A 10 -20.89 8.99 -29.12
CA PHE A 10 -20.83 8.09 -27.97
C PHE A 10 -19.47 8.30 -27.32
N SER A 11 -19.40 9.20 -26.33
CA SER A 11 -18.28 9.23 -25.40
C SER A 11 -18.42 7.98 -24.54
N SER A 12 -17.80 6.90 -25.01
CA SER A 12 -17.42 5.77 -24.19
C SER A 12 -16.62 6.31 -23.01
N PHE A 13 -17.30 6.56 -21.89
CA PHE A 13 -16.66 6.57 -20.58
C PHE A 13 -16.20 5.14 -20.33
N LEU A 14 -15.05 4.80 -20.89
CA LEU A 14 -14.22 3.74 -20.38
C LEU A 14 -13.90 4.15 -18.94
N LEU A 15 -14.64 3.58 -17.99
CA LEU A 15 -14.16 3.42 -16.63
C LEU A 15 -12.90 2.56 -16.76
N TRP A 16 -11.75 3.21 -16.87
CA TRP A 16 -10.48 2.52 -16.71
C TRP A 16 -10.52 1.92 -15.31
N ALA A 17 -10.60 0.60 -15.25
CA ALA A 17 -10.29 -0.16 -14.05
C ALA A 17 -8.85 0.26 -13.66
N LEU A 18 -8.77 1.04 -12.56
CA LEU A 18 -7.53 1.64 -12.07
C LEU A 18 -6.76 0.58 -11.30
N ILE A 19 -5.96 -0.19 -12.03
CA ILE A 19 -5.01 -1.16 -11.46
C ILE A 19 -4.05 -0.42 -10.51
N GLY A 20 -4.18 -0.62 -9.20
CA GLY A 20 -3.24 -0.16 -8.15
C GLY A 20 -1.79 -0.68 -8.29
N LYS A 21 -0.89 0.06 -8.94
CA LYS A 21 0.52 -0.33 -9.19
C LYS A 21 1.53 0.15 -8.12
N SER A 22 1.15 0.99 -7.17
CA SER A 22 2.07 1.56 -6.17
C SER A 22 1.92 0.91 -4.78
N GLN A 23 3.01 0.80 -4.01
CA GLN A 23 2.97 0.32 -2.62
C GLN A 23 2.13 1.27 -1.73
N VAL A 24 2.28 2.57 -1.98
CA VAL A 24 1.59 3.64 -1.30
C VAL A 24 1.08 4.63 -2.34
N SER A 25 -0.22 4.95 -2.30
CA SER A 25 -0.84 6.04 -3.06
C SER A 25 -1.36 7.10 -2.10
N TYR A 26 -1.35 8.36 -2.53
CA TYR A 26 -1.94 9.48 -1.80
C TYR A 26 -2.46 10.53 -2.77
N PHE A 27 -3.51 11.23 -2.36
CA PHE A 27 -4.31 12.09 -3.24
C PHE A 27 -4.40 13.53 -2.71
N GLY A 28 -3.27 14.10 -2.30
CA GLY A 28 -3.18 15.42 -1.68
C GLY A 28 -3.66 16.56 -2.59
N ASN A 29 -3.27 16.58 -3.86
CA ASN A 29 -3.71 17.60 -4.83
C ASN A 29 -5.21 17.46 -5.13
N SER A 30 -5.69 16.23 -5.36
CA SER A 30 -7.12 15.98 -5.59
C SER A 30 -7.97 16.38 -4.37
N ALA A 31 -7.46 16.13 -3.15
CA ALA A 31 -8.10 16.55 -1.91
C ALA A 31 -8.03 18.06 -1.68
N ALA A 32 -6.93 18.72 -2.06
CA ALA A 32 -6.77 20.17 -1.96
C ALA A 32 -7.74 20.90 -2.90
N ASN A 33 -7.83 20.49 -4.15
CA ASN A 33 -8.74 21.08 -5.15
C ASN A 33 -10.21 20.95 -4.77
N SER A 34 -10.55 20.02 -3.89
CA SER A 34 -11.91 19.81 -3.38
C SER A 34 -12.12 20.35 -1.96
N GLN A 35 -11.16 21.12 -1.41
CA GLN A 35 -11.15 21.63 -0.02
C GLN A 35 -11.14 20.54 1.07
N LYS A 36 -11.09 19.27 0.68
CA LYS A 36 -11.09 18.11 1.58
C LYS A 36 -9.80 18.02 2.39
N LEU A 37 -8.68 18.49 1.85
CA LEU A 37 -7.42 18.53 2.58
C LEU A 37 -7.48 19.48 3.80
N ASP A 38 -8.16 20.62 3.67
CA ASP A 38 -8.31 21.58 4.77
C ASP A 38 -9.27 21.07 5.85
N ILE A 39 -10.31 20.34 5.45
CA ILE A 39 -11.20 19.64 6.39
C ILE A 39 -10.40 18.57 7.13
N PHE A 40 -9.66 17.74 6.41
CA PHE A 40 -8.83 16.69 6.97
C PHE A 40 -7.80 17.22 7.98
N LYS A 41 -7.12 18.32 7.70
CA LYS A 41 -6.16 18.92 8.65
C LYS A 41 -6.78 19.34 9.99
N LYS A 42 -8.11 19.45 10.06
CA LYS A 42 -8.87 19.78 11.28
C LYS A 42 -9.44 18.55 12.00
N THR A 43 -9.27 17.35 11.47
CA THR A 43 -9.75 16.11 12.10
C THR A 43 -8.71 15.54 13.06
N THR A 44 -9.13 14.58 13.89
CA THR A 44 -8.22 13.63 14.54
C THR A 44 -8.20 12.33 13.73
N THR A 45 -7.01 11.85 13.36
CA THR A 45 -6.88 10.58 12.64
C THR A 45 -6.90 9.40 13.61
N LEU A 46 -7.83 8.48 13.38
CA LEU A 46 -8.00 7.27 14.16
C LEU A 46 -7.34 6.10 13.42
N PHE A 47 -6.32 5.52 14.03
CA PHE A 47 -5.64 4.34 13.52
C PHE A 47 -6.24 3.09 14.17
N THR A 48 -6.54 2.09 13.34
CA THR A 48 -6.88 0.75 13.80
C THR A 48 -5.78 -0.23 13.40
N LEU A 49 -5.55 -1.24 14.23
CA LEU A 49 -4.59 -2.31 14.01
C LEU A 49 -5.31 -3.67 14.03
N GLN A 50 -4.65 -4.75 13.56
CA GLN A 50 -5.17 -6.11 13.77
C GLN A 50 -5.22 -6.42 15.27
N TYR A 51 -6.10 -7.30 15.73
CA TYR A 51 -6.23 -7.57 17.18
C TYR A 51 -4.92 -8.11 17.79
N ALA A 52 -4.13 -8.87 17.02
CA ALA A 52 -2.83 -9.36 17.44
C ALA A 52 -1.80 -8.23 17.63
N ASP A 53 -1.89 -7.14 16.86
CA ASP A 53 -0.93 -6.03 16.87
C ASP A 53 -1.00 -5.20 18.15
N TYR A 54 -2.13 -5.21 18.88
CA TYR A 54 -2.23 -4.51 20.17
C TYR A 54 -1.31 -5.09 21.24
N ALA A 55 -0.79 -6.32 21.06
CA ALA A 55 0.27 -6.86 21.91
C ALA A 55 1.60 -6.09 21.76
N GLU A 56 1.80 -5.40 20.64
CA GLU A 56 2.96 -4.56 20.34
C GLU A 56 2.55 -3.08 20.16
N LEU A 57 1.46 -2.65 20.81
CA LEU A 57 0.86 -1.32 20.65
C LEU A 57 1.87 -0.18 20.79
N GLU A 58 2.80 -0.28 21.74
CA GLU A 58 3.82 0.75 21.96
C GLU A 58 4.73 0.94 20.74
N LYS A 59 5.10 -0.14 20.05
CA LYS A 59 5.93 -0.05 18.83
C LYS A 59 5.17 0.63 17.70
N PHE A 60 3.90 0.30 17.53
CA PHE A 60 3.03 0.96 16.54
C PHE A 60 2.84 2.44 16.87
N ASP A 61 2.59 2.79 18.14
CA ASP A 61 2.48 4.19 18.56
C ASP A 61 3.76 4.97 18.27
N GLN A 62 4.92 4.45 18.66
CA GLN A 62 6.21 5.06 18.37
C GLN A 62 6.44 5.23 16.87
N ALA A 63 6.12 4.22 16.06
CA ALA A 63 6.25 4.27 14.61
C ALA A 63 5.36 5.35 13.97
N ILE A 64 4.10 5.47 14.41
CA ILE A 64 3.16 6.51 13.95
C ILE A 64 3.64 7.89 14.40
N LYS A 65 3.91 8.07 15.70
CA LYS A 65 4.34 9.33 16.32
C LYS A 65 5.58 9.93 15.65
N LYS A 66 6.51 9.09 15.23
CA LYS A 66 7.77 9.50 14.59
C LYS A 66 7.54 10.23 13.26
N VAL A 67 6.49 9.89 12.52
CA VAL A 67 6.33 10.34 11.12
C VAL A 67 5.02 11.08 10.85
N TRP A 68 3.98 10.85 11.66
CA TRP A 68 2.65 11.42 11.44
C TRP A 68 2.50 12.77 12.13
N THR A 69 2.29 13.82 11.33
CA THR A 69 2.24 15.22 11.76
C THR A 69 1.09 16.01 11.13
N VAL A 70 0.43 15.47 10.09
CA VAL A 70 -0.66 16.20 9.39
C VAL A 70 -1.85 16.49 10.28
N THR A 71 -2.16 15.61 11.23
CA THR A 71 -3.26 15.74 12.19
C THR A 71 -2.86 15.19 13.55
N PRO A 72 -3.54 15.60 14.65
CA PRO A 72 -3.59 14.80 15.87
C PRO A 72 -4.04 13.36 15.54
N TYR A 73 -3.60 12.37 16.34
CA TYR A 73 -4.02 10.99 16.14
C TYR A 73 -4.32 10.25 17.44
N LYS A 74 -5.05 9.14 17.31
CA LYS A 74 -5.28 8.13 18.35
C LYS A 74 -5.25 6.75 17.72
N ILE A 75 -4.74 5.76 18.45
CA ILE A 75 -4.94 4.35 18.11
C ILE A 75 -6.18 3.87 18.88
N ILE A 76 -7.14 3.29 18.17
CA ILE A 76 -8.39 2.78 18.72
C ILE A 76 -8.58 1.32 18.30
N LYS A 77 -9.39 0.58 19.04
CA LYS A 77 -9.75 -0.78 18.64
C LYS A 77 -10.82 -0.80 17.54
N PRO A 78 -10.90 -1.86 16.72
CA PRO A 78 -11.85 -1.92 15.60
C PRO A 78 -13.31 -1.78 16.03
N GLU A 79 -13.70 -2.33 17.18
CA GLU A 79 -15.05 -2.23 17.74
C GLU A 79 -15.46 -0.79 18.08
N GLU A 80 -14.49 0.11 18.29
CA GLU A 80 -14.73 1.50 18.61
C GLU A 80 -15.06 2.35 17.37
N LEU A 81 -14.77 1.87 16.14
CA LEU A 81 -15.01 2.60 14.90
C LEU A 81 -16.45 3.11 14.78
N SER A 82 -17.42 2.29 15.19
CA SER A 82 -18.86 2.63 15.16
C SER A 82 -19.23 3.84 16.02
N ARG A 83 -18.44 4.14 17.07
CA ARG A 83 -18.66 5.30 17.94
C ARG A 83 -18.27 6.60 17.24
N TYR A 84 -17.27 6.53 16.36
CA TYR A 84 -16.67 7.68 15.70
C TYR A 84 -17.20 7.91 14.29
N ASP A 85 -17.78 6.88 13.65
CA ASP A 85 -18.26 6.98 12.27
C ASP A 85 -19.28 8.12 12.07
N THR A 86 -19.96 8.53 13.16
CA THR A 86 -21.02 9.54 13.17
C THR A 86 -20.54 10.97 13.41
N VAL A 87 -19.26 11.16 13.77
CA VAL A 87 -18.74 12.46 14.20
C VAL A 87 -17.83 13.05 13.12
N ALA A 88 -18.17 14.27 12.66
CA ALA A 88 -17.52 14.92 11.52
C ALA A 88 -16.05 15.33 11.71
N ASN A 89 -15.48 15.10 12.90
CA ASN A 89 -14.15 15.57 13.30
C ASN A 89 -13.08 14.47 13.24
N TYR A 90 -13.36 13.35 12.57
CA TYR A 90 -12.44 12.21 12.49
C TYR A 90 -12.15 11.76 11.06
N SER A 91 -10.92 11.30 10.89
CA SER A 91 -10.43 10.56 9.72
C SER A 91 -9.97 9.18 10.19
N PHE A 92 -9.92 8.21 9.29
CA PHE A 92 -9.77 6.81 9.68
C PHE A 92 -8.71 6.13 8.84
N PHE A 93 -7.76 5.49 9.52
CA PHE A 93 -6.88 4.48 8.96
C PHE A 93 -7.39 3.10 9.37
N TYR A 94 -7.81 2.30 8.39
CA TYR A 94 -8.39 0.99 8.65
C TYR A 94 -8.15 0.01 7.49
N PHE A 95 -8.26 -1.29 7.76
CA PHE A 95 -8.10 -2.33 6.74
C PHE A 95 -9.36 -2.45 5.88
N ASP A 96 -9.21 -2.48 4.56
CA ASP A 96 -10.31 -2.66 3.62
C ASP A 96 -9.89 -3.63 2.51
N GLY A 97 -10.88 -4.16 1.80
CA GLY A 97 -10.64 -5.07 0.68
C GLY A 97 -11.71 -4.92 -0.38
N TYR A 98 -11.30 -4.97 -1.65
CA TYR A 98 -12.23 -4.93 -2.78
C TYR A 98 -11.70 -5.74 -3.95
N ALA A 99 -12.60 -6.40 -4.67
CA ALA A 99 -12.29 -7.02 -5.94
C ALA A 99 -12.44 -5.99 -7.07
N GLU A 100 -11.43 -5.90 -7.92
CA GLU A 100 -11.48 -5.19 -9.19
C GLU A 100 -11.77 -6.19 -10.30
N LYS A 101 -12.85 -5.97 -11.05
CA LYS A 101 -13.20 -6.82 -12.19
C LYS A 101 -12.51 -6.31 -13.43
N THR A 102 -11.66 -7.15 -14.02
CA THR A 102 -11.17 -6.98 -15.39
C THR A 102 -11.90 -7.95 -16.31
N ASP A 103 -11.78 -7.76 -17.62
CA ASP A 103 -12.46 -8.61 -18.62
C ASP A 103 -12.12 -10.11 -18.49
N SER A 104 -10.99 -10.45 -17.86
CA SER A 104 -10.49 -11.82 -17.74
C SER A 104 -10.31 -12.32 -16.31
N THR A 105 -10.22 -11.45 -15.30
CA THR A 105 -9.91 -11.85 -13.90
C THR A 105 -10.48 -10.89 -12.85
N ASN A 106 -10.77 -11.43 -11.65
CA ASN A 106 -11.01 -10.62 -10.46
C ASN A 106 -9.68 -10.42 -9.72
N ILE A 107 -9.25 -9.18 -9.58
CA ILE A 107 -8.04 -8.81 -8.83
C ILE A 107 -8.46 -8.42 -7.42
N ALA A 108 -8.10 -9.22 -6.41
CA ALA A 108 -8.24 -8.79 -5.02
C ALA A 108 -7.25 -7.67 -4.68
N ASN A 109 -7.79 -6.57 -4.16
CA ASN A 109 -7.04 -5.47 -3.59
C ASN A 109 -7.29 -5.45 -2.08
N ILE A 110 -6.25 -5.68 -1.27
CA ILE A 110 -6.31 -5.51 0.17
C ILE A 110 -5.46 -4.30 0.53
N VAL A 111 -6.04 -3.39 1.32
CA VAL A 111 -5.42 -2.09 1.59
C VAL A 111 -5.54 -1.68 3.06
N TYR A 112 -4.58 -0.90 3.53
CA TYR A 112 -4.74 -0.03 4.69
C TYR A 112 -5.06 1.38 4.18
N VAL A 113 -6.28 1.85 4.40
CA VAL A 113 -6.82 3.04 3.74
C VAL A 113 -7.01 4.19 4.71
N LEU A 114 -6.58 5.39 4.31
CA LEU A 114 -6.97 6.64 4.96
C LEU A 114 -8.24 7.18 4.31
N LYS A 115 -9.32 7.26 5.09
CA LYS A 115 -10.58 7.87 4.67
C LYS A 115 -10.94 9.08 5.51
N LEU A 116 -11.48 10.09 4.83
CA LEU A 116 -12.21 11.20 5.42
C LEU A 116 -13.71 11.01 5.19
N ILE A 117 -14.50 11.17 6.24
CA ILE A 117 -15.96 11.11 6.16
C ILE A 117 -16.50 12.52 6.39
N THR A 118 -17.31 13.01 5.46
CA THR A 118 -17.93 14.34 5.53
C THR A 118 -19.44 14.25 5.35
N PRO A 119 -20.23 15.24 5.83
CA PRO A 119 -21.64 15.34 5.45
C PRO A 119 -21.78 15.43 3.93
N GLY A 120 -22.63 14.61 3.34
CA GLY A 120 -22.93 14.63 1.91
C GLY A 120 -23.94 15.72 1.54
N LYS A 121 -24.17 15.90 0.24
CA LYS A 121 -25.11 16.90 -0.31
C LYS A 121 -26.57 16.72 0.12
N LYS A 122 -26.95 15.50 0.53
CA LYS A 122 -28.30 15.17 1.01
C LYS A 122 -28.27 14.99 2.53
N PRO A 123 -29.29 15.46 3.27
CA PRO A 123 -29.40 15.19 4.70
C PRO A 123 -29.29 13.70 4.99
N ARG A 124 -28.51 13.33 6.02
CA ARG A 124 -28.24 11.94 6.45
C ARG A 124 -27.44 11.07 5.47
N VAL A 125 -26.96 11.61 4.35
CA VAL A 125 -25.98 10.95 3.48
C VAL A 125 -24.60 11.44 3.87
N ARG A 126 -23.62 10.52 3.94
CA ARG A 126 -22.21 10.86 4.17
C ARG A 126 -21.42 10.66 2.89
N GLU A 127 -20.43 11.50 2.67
CA GLU A 127 -19.46 11.37 1.59
C GLU A 127 -18.15 10.83 2.15
N GLU A 128 -17.71 9.68 1.63
CA GLU A 128 -16.40 9.10 1.94
C GLU A 128 -15.39 9.57 0.89
N SER A 129 -14.22 9.99 1.35
CA SER A 129 -13.11 10.39 0.48
C SER A 129 -11.85 9.63 0.88
N VAL A 130 -11.31 8.86 -0.06
CA VAL A 130 -10.02 8.18 0.11
C VAL A 130 -8.91 9.21 -0.09
N LEU A 131 -8.07 9.39 0.93
CA LEU A 131 -6.94 10.32 0.89
C LEU A 131 -5.61 9.60 0.64
N ALA A 132 -5.50 8.34 1.06
CA ALA A 132 -4.34 7.51 0.83
C ALA A 132 -4.66 6.02 0.97
N THR A 133 -3.84 5.17 0.35
CA THR A 133 -3.92 3.71 0.44
C THR A 133 -2.52 3.11 0.53
N VAL A 134 -2.37 2.08 1.36
CA VAL A 134 -1.21 1.19 1.38
C VAL A 134 -1.65 -0.18 0.89
N THR A 135 -0.98 -0.73 -0.12
CA THR A 135 -1.29 -2.06 -0.65
C THR A 135 -0.72 -3.15 0.24
N LEU A 136 -1.53 -4.10 0.70
CA LEU A 136 -1.10 -5.16 1.61
C LEU A 136 -0.93 -6.49 0.87
N PHE A 137 0.13 -7.22 1.22
CA PHE A 137 0.38 -8.57 0.76
C PHE A 137 -0.29 -9.55 1.74
N ALA A 138 -1.56 -9.84 1.47
CA ALA A 138 -2.33 -10.79 2.24
C ALA A 138 -2.03 -12.24 1.89
N ASP A 139 -2.28 -13.14 2.83
CA ASP A 139 -2.26 -14.57 2.60
C ASP A 139 -3.29 -15.01 1.53
N ARG A 140 -3.14 -16.24 1.02
CA ARG A 140 -4.00 -16.76 -0.05
C ARG A 140 -5.48 -16.84 0.35
N SER A 141 -5.78 -17.17 1.60
CA SER A 141 -7.17 -17.31 2.06
C SER A 141 -7.87 -15.95 2.12
N THR A 142 -7.15 -14.91 2.55
CA THR A 142 -7.64 -13.53 2.55
C THR A 142 -7.86 -13.01 1.13
N ASN A 143 -6.94 -13.28 0.19
CA ASN A 143 -7.13 -12.91 -1.22
C ASN A 143 -8.38 -13.58 -1.81
N LEU A 144 -8.52 -14.90 -1.64
CA LEU A 144 -9.68 -15.64 -2.14
C LEU A 144 -10.99 -15.09 -1.56
N LEU A 145 -11.01 -14.77 -0.26
CA LEU A 145 -12.17 -14.18 0.39
C LEU A 145 -12.63 -12.88 -0.30
N VAL A 146 -11.69 -12.02 -0.66
CA VAL A 146 -11.99 -10.76 -1.37
C VAL A 146 -12.41 -11.03 -2.81
N GLU A 147 -11.77 -11.95 -3.52
CA GLU A 147 -12.07 -12.29 -4.92
C GLU A 147 -13.51 -12.81 -5.11
N ILE A 148 -14.02 -13.60 -4.15
CA ILE A 148 -15.34 -14.23 -4.23
C ILE A 148 -16.42 -13.47 -3.45
N GLN A 149 -16.11 -12.31 -2.86
CA GLN A 149 -17.04 -11.60 -1.98
C GLN A 149 -18.40 -11.29 -2.63
N ASP A 150 -18.39 -11.01 -3.95
CA ASP A 150 -19.60 -10.71 -4.73
C ASP A 150 -20.49 -11.94 -4.96
N GLN A 151 -19.94 -13.14 -4.78
CA GLN A 151 -20.65 -14.41 -4.90
C GLN A 151 -21.26 -14.84 -3.56
N GLN A 152 -20.94 -14.16 -2.46
CA GLN A 152 -21.46 -14.49 -1.14
C GLN A 152 -22.91 -14.00 -0.98
N TYR A 153 -23.79 -14.90 -0.52
CA TYR A 153 -25.17 -14.56 -0.22
C TYR A 153 -25.25 -13.68 1.03
N GLY A 154 -25.91 -12.52 0.91
CA GLY A 154 -26.15 -11.61 2.03
C GLY A 154 -26.32 -10.16 1.61
N SER A 155 -26.61 -9.29 2.58
CA SER A 155 -26.59 -7.85 2.34
C SER A 155 -25.16 -7.35 2.11
N LYS A 156 -24.97 -6.27 1.35
CA LYS A 156 -23.64 -5.62 1.20
C LYS A 156 -22.99 -5.29 2.55
N LYS A 157 -23.79 -4.92 3.55
CA LYS A 157 -23.34 -4.64 4.92
C LYS A 157 -22.81 -5.88 5.62
N SER A 158 -23.51 -7.03 5.52
CA SER A 158 -23.06 -8.28 6.14
C SER A 158 -21.78 -8.81 5.50
N ILE A 159 -21.66 -8.73 4.16
CA ILE A 159 -20.44 -9.10 3.43
C ILE A 159 -19.26 -8.22 3.90
N LYS A 160 -19.45 -6.90 3.94
CA LYS A 160 -18.42 -5.96 4.43
C LYS A 160 -18.02 -6.26 5.87
N ASN A 161 -18.98 -6.48 6.77
CA ASN A 161 -18.69 -6.80 8.17
C ASN A 161 -17.93 -8.12 8.32
N TYR A 162 -18.28 -9.13 7.52
CA TYR A 162 -17.57 -10.42 7.50
C TYR A 162 -16.13 -10.25 7.00
N LEU A 163 -15.94 -9.51 5.91
CA LEU A 163 -14.61 -9.19 5.39
C LEU A 163 -13.76 -8.47 6.44
N LEU A 164 -14.26 -7.37 7.00
CA LEU A 164 -13.57 -6.61 8.04
C LEU A 164 -13.20 -7.49 9.24
N SER A 165 -14.14 -8.32 9.71
CA SER A 165 -13.87 -9.28 10.79
C SER A 165 -12.71 -10.22 10.47
N ASN A 166 -12.63 -10.75 9.24
CA ASN A 166 -11.50 -11.58 8.82
C ASN A 166 -10.19 -10.78 8.77
N LEU A 167 -10.21 -9.57 8.19
CA LEU A 167 -9.03 -8.71 8.09
C LEU A 167 -8.41 -8.40 9.48
N TYR A 168 -9.23 -8.18 10.51
CA TYR A 168 -8.74 -7.88 11.86
C TYR A 168 -8.34 -9.11 12.69
N ASN A 169 -8.94 -10.28 12.43
CA ASN A 169 -8.81 -11.45 13.31
C ASN A 169 -8.04 -12.63 12.71
N LYS A 170 -8.02 -12.78 11.38
CA LYS A 170 -7.56 -14.02 10.72
C LYS A 170 -6.55 -13.80 9.61
N SER A 171 -6.60 -12.65 8.94
CA SER A 171 -5.70 -12.35 7.84
C SER A 171 -4.26 -12.19 8.30
N HIS A 172 -3.32 -12.64 7.48
CA HIS A 172 -1.90 -12.40 7.67
C HIS A 172 -1.37 -11.52 6.55
N PHE A 173 -0.68 -10.43 6.91
CA PHE A 173 -0.09 -9.50 5.96
C PHE A 173 1.44 -9.56 6.00
N ASN A 174 2.07 -10.09 4.95
CA ASN A 174 3.52 -10.29 4.89
C ASN A 174 4.33 -8.98 4.94
N ASN A 175 3.74 -7.89 4.45
CA ASN A 175 4.35 -6.57 4.37
C ASN A 175 3.80 -5.59 5.43
N TRP A 176 3.37 -6.11 6.59
CA TRP A 176 2.84 -5.34 7.72
C TRP A 176 3.67 -5.53 8.99
N SER A 177 4.15 -4.42 9.55
CA SER A 177 4.84 -4.33 10.83
C SER A 177 4.94 -2.86 11.25
N PRO A 178 5.26 -2.52 12.52
CA PRO A 178 5.47 -1.14 12.94
C PRO A 178 6.54 -0.40 12.09
N GLY A 179 7.66 -1.05 11.83
CA GLY A 179 8.75 -0.54 11.00
C GLY A 179 8.30 -0.25 9.57
N PHE A 180 7.61 -1.19 8.91
CA PHE A 180 7.07 -0.96 7.56
C PHE A 180 6.00 0.14 7.55
N LEU A 181 5.12 0.17 8.55
CA LEU A 181 4.10 1.21 8.69
C LEU A 181 4.74 2.60 8.75
N SER A 182 5.86 2.76 9.45
CA SER A 182 6.57 4.05 9.52
C SER A 182 7.02 4.54 8.14
N GLY A 183 7.46 3.64 7.24
CA GLY A 183 7.80 3.94 5.85
C GLY A 183 6.59 4.32 5.01
N TYR A 184 5.46 3.64 5.20
CA TYR A 184 4.23 3.97 4.49
C TYR A 184 3.68 5.33 4.90
N LEU A 185 3.59 5.57 6.21
CA LEU A 185 3.06 6.81 6.76
C LEU A 185 3.95 8.01 6.46
N LYS A 186 5.28 7.84 6.41
CA LYS A 186 6.19 8.91 6.00
C LYS A 186 5.83 9.47 4.63
N GLN A 187 5.63 8.60 3.65
CA GLN A 187 5.27 8.99 2.28
C GLN A 187 3.89 9.66 2.22
N ILE A 188 2.91 9.11 2.94
CA ILE A 188 1.56 9.70 2.99
C ILE A 188 1.61 11.08 3.66
N ASN A 189 2.29 11.19 4.80
CA ASN A 189 2.39 12.42 5.57
C ASN A 189 2.99 13.55 4.74
N GLU A 190 4.11 13.31 4.08
CA GLU A 190 4.78 14.31 3.24
C GLU A 190 3.94 14.65 2.01
N GLY A 191 3.41 13.66 1.31
CA GLY A 191 2.58 13.87 0.12
C GLY A 191 1.34 14.71 0.42
N LEU A 192 0.63 14.40 1.52
CA LEU A 192 -0.53 15.17 1.95
C LEU A 192 -0.14 16.57 2.46
N SER A 193 1.00 16.72 3.15
CA SER A 193 1.48 18.02 3.62
C SER A 193 1.84 18.96 2.46
N ALA A 194 2.46 18.40 1.43
CA ALA A 194 2.84 19.10 0.20
C ALA A 194 1.68 19.26 -0.80
N ALA A 195 0.48 18.73 -0.49
CA ALA A 195 -0.66 18.67 -1.41
C ALA A 195 -0.30 18.02 -2.76
N GLU A 196 0.55 17.00 -2.74
CA GLU A 196 0.97 16.25 -3.91
C GLU A 196 0.07 15.03 -4.13
N ASN A 197 0.02 14.56 -5.38
CA ASN A 197 -0.58 13.28 -5.71
C ASN A 197 0.51 12.28 -6.04
N ARG A 198 0.39 11.07 -5.49
CA ARG A 198 1.05 9.89 -6.01
C ARG A 198 -0.02 8.94 -6.49
N GLY A 199 -0.15 8.94 -7.82
CA GLY A 199 -1.03 8.05 -8.55
C GLY A 199 -0.67 6.59 -8.33
N MET A 200 -1.64 5.74 -8.66
CA MET A 200 -1.52 4.31 -8.54
C MET A 200 -0.48 3.71 -9.50
N ASP A 201 0.03 4.42 -10.50
CA ASP A 201 1.02 3.96 -11.49
C ASP A 201 2.49 4.26 -11.16
N TYR A 202 2.76 4.79 -9.95
CA TYR A 202 4.07 5.31 -9.57
C TYR A 202 5.20 4.27 -9.66
N GLN A 203 6.23 4.59 -10.43
CA GLN A 203 7.53 3.93 -10.42
C GLN A 203 8.62 4.98 -10.20
N PHE A 204 9.65 4.62 -9.46
CA PHE A 204 10.62 5.60 -8.99
C PHE A 204 11.96 4.97 -8.64
N TYR A 205 13.02 5.77 -8.79
CA TYR A 205 14.32 5.46 -8.24
C TYR A 205 15.03 6.76 -7.82
N ASN A 206 15.63 6.75 -6.64
CA ASN A 206 16.40 7.86 -6.13
C ASN A 206 17.81 7.83 -6.72
N LYS A 207 18.15 8.83 -7.54
CA LYS A 207 19.45 8.90 -8.25
C LYS A 207 20.67 9.01 -7.33
N ILE A 208 20.48 9.46 -6.09
CA ILE A 208 21.57 9.69 -5.12
C ILE A 208 21.75 8.47 -4.21
N ARG A 209 20.65 7.98 -3.61
CA ARG A 209 20.70 6.92 -2.59
C ARG A 209 20.70 5.51 -3.15
N LEU A 210 20.09 5.30 -4.32
CA LEU A 210 20.04 3.96 -4.91
C LEU A 210 21.43 3.42 -5.27
N PRO A 211 22.37 4.22 -5.84
CA PRO A 211 23.74 3.77 -6.09
C PRO A 211 24.52 3.33 -4.84
N GLU A 212 24.16 3.79 -3.64
CA GLU A 212 24.81 3.40 -2.37
C GLU A 212 24.67 1.89 -2.08
N LEU A 213 23.62 1.25 -2.61
CA LEU A 213 23.41 -0.20 -2.53
C LEU A 213 24.54 -1.03 -3.15
N ALA A 214 25.38 -0.43 -4.00
CA ALA A 214 26.58 -1.09 -4.51
C ALA A 214 27.64 -1.35 -3.42
N LYS A 215 27.57 -0.63 -2.29
CA LYS A 215 28.54 -0.68 -1.19
C LYS A 215 27.92 -1.19 0.12
N GLU A 216 26.64 -0.87 0.33
CA GLU A 216 25.87 -1.21 1.52
C GLU A 216 25.16 -2.57 1.41
N THR A 217 24.70 -3.07 2.55
CA THR A 217 23.91 -4.31 2.62
C THR A 217 22.44 -3.99 2.40
N LEU A 218 21.83 -4.64 1.42
CA LEU A 218 20.39 -4.65 1.22
C LEU A 218 19.76 -5.80 2.02
N TYR A 219 18.88 -5.46 2.96
CA TYR A 219 18.19 -6.42 3.81
C TYR A 219 16.92 -6.93 3.12
N ILE A 220 16.76 -8.25 3.09
CA ILE A 220 15.60 -8.91 2.48
C ILE A 220 14.82 -9.64 3.59
N PRO A 221 13.52 -9.33 3.79
CA PRO A 221 12.72 -10.06 4.75
C PRO A 221 12.52 -11.52 4.35
N GLU A 222 12.50 -12.40 5.33
CA GLU A 222 12.42 -13.86 5.14
C GLU A 222 11.15 -14.32 4.41
N TYR A 223 10.03 -13.59 4.52
CA TYR A 223 8.82 -13.95 3.77
C TYR A 223 9.07 -14.00 2.25
N ILE A 224 10.01 -13.19 1.72
CA ILE A 224 10.37 -13.22 0.30
C ILE A 224 11.03 -14.55 -0.06
N LYS A 225 11.89 -15.06 0.84
CA LYS A 225 12.52 -16.37 0.65
C LYS A 225 11.49 -17.48 0.72
N THR A 226 10.57 -17.45 1.68
CA THR A 226 9.49 -18.45 1.81
C THR A 226 8.60 -18.48 0.56
N GLU A 227 8.22 -17.32 0.04
CA GLU A 227 7.44 -17.20 -1.20
C GLU A 227 8.22 -17.68 -2.45
N PHE A 228 9.53 -17.44 -2.49
CA PHE A 228 10.40 -17.93 -3.57
C PHE A 228 10.58 -19.45 -3.50
N SER A 229 10.86 -20.01 -2.31
CA SER A 229 11.12 -21.44 -2.11
C SER A 229 9.87 -22.32 -2.15
N SER A 230 8.69 -21.79 -1.84
CA SER A 230 7.43 -22.53 -1.87
C SER A 230 6.89 -22.78 -3.28
N LYS A 231 7.50 -22.17 -4.31
CA LYS A 231 7.10 -22.32 -5.71
C LYS A 231 8.12 -23.21 -6.42
N LEU A 232 7.62 -24.27 -7.09
CA LEU A 232 8.44 -25.10 -7.97
C LEU A 232 9.19 -24.18 -8.92
N ALA A 233 10.51 -24.37 -9.04
CA ALA A 233 11.34 -23.62 -9.96
C ALA A 233 10.90 -23.93 -11.40
N LEU A 234 9.87 -23.23 -11.86
CA LEU A 234 9.56 -23.15 -13.28
C LEU A 234 10.75 -22.44 -13.90
N LEU A 235 11.32 -23.06 -14.94
CA LEU A 235 12.40 -22.48 -15.73
C LEU A 235 12.03 -21.03 -16.10
N PRO A 236 12.98 -20.08 -16.06
CA PRO A 236 12.68 -18.68 -16.33
C PRO A 236 11.98 -18.56 -17.69
N GLN A 237 10.79 -17.96 -17.69
CA GLN A 237 9.99 -17.76 -18.91
C GLN A 237 10.69 -16.84 -19.93
N SER A 238 11.65 -16.03 -19.50
CA SER A 238 12.41 -15.13 -20.37
C SER A 238 13.85 -15.61 -20.57
N GLY A 239 14.24 -15.90 -21.81
CA GLY A 239 15.60 -16.26 -22.22
C GLY A 239 16.67 -15.17 -22.09
N ILE A 240 16.37 -14.05 -21.43
CA ILE A 240 17.34 -12.98 -21.15
C ILE A 240 17.82 -13.13 -19.70
N VAL A 241 19.02 -13.69 -19.53
CA VAL A 241 19.69 -13.75 -18.23
C VAL A 241 20.26 -12.38 -17.93
N ALA A 242 19.56 -11.59 -17.10
CA ALA A 242 20.14 -10.37 -16.55
C ALA A 242 21.39 -10.70 -15.72
N ALA A 243 22.36 -9.79 -15.71
CA ALA A 243 23.51 -9.92 -14.83
C ALA A 243 23.04 -10.00 -13.36
N PRO A 244 23.41 -11.05 -12.61
CA PRO A 244 22.87 -11.28 -11.27
C PRO A 244 23.22 -10.13 -10.33
N TYR A 245 22.33 -9.86 -9.37
CA TYR A 245 22.63 -8.94 -8.27
C TYR A 245 23.75 -9.52 -7.41
N ASN A 246 24.93 -8.89 -7.47
CA ASN A 246 26.15 -9.34 -6.79
C ASN A 246 26.65 -8.33 -5.73
N TYR A 247 25.80 -7.39 -5.32
CA TYR A 247 26.09 -6.54 -4.16
C TYR A 247 25.68 -7.24 -2.86
N LYS A 248 26.02 -6.64 -1.71
CA LYS A 248 25.79 -7.26 -0.40
C LYS A 248 24.28 -7.42 -0.14
N LEU A 249 23.88 -8.63 0.23
CA LEU A 249 22.50 -8.99 0.59
C LEU A 249 22.49 -9.72 1.92
N LYS A 250 21.46 -9.50 2.73
CA LYS A 250 21.22 -10.27 3.95
C LYS A 250 19.75 -10.59 4.11
N PHE A 251 19.43 -11.88 4.13
CA PHE A 251 18.09 -12.35 4.52
C PHE A 251 17.96 -12.31 6.05
N VAL A 252 16.84 -11.81 6.54
CA VAL A 252 16.56 -11.70 7.99
C VAL A 252 15.08 -12.00 8.29
N PRO A 253 14.76 -12.62 9.45
CA PRO A 253 13.38 -12.77 9.90
C PRO A 253 12.67 -11.43 10.01
N ASN A 254 11.36 -11.39 9.74
CA ASN A 254 10.58 -10.16 9.72
C ASN A 254 10.68 -9.37 11.05
N LYS A 255 10.63 -10.06 12.19
CA LYS A 255 10.79 -9.43 13.52
C LYS A 255 12.16 -8.78 13.72
N GLN A 256 13.22 -9.41 13.19
CA GLN A 256 14.57 -8.84 13.23
C GLN A 256 14.66 -7.61 12.32
N LEU A 257 14.11 -7.69 11.10
CA LEU A 257 14.09 -6.55 10.19
C LEU A 257 13.33 -5.36 10.78
N ASP A 258 12.16 -5.62 11.39
CA ASP A 258 11.36 -4.61 12.05
C ASP A 258 12.16 -3.87 13.13
N SER A 259 12.87 -4.62 13.97
CA SER A 259 13.75 -4.07 15.00
C SER A 259 14.89 -3.22 14.42
N LEU A 260 15.47 -3.63 13.28
CA LEU A 260 16.49 -2.86 12.57
C LEU A 260 15.94 -1.56 11.97
N ILE A 261 14.71 -1.58 11.44
CA ILE A 261 14.07 -0.39 10.86
C ILE A 261 13.75 0.63 11.96
N LEU A 262 13.28 0.17 13.12
CA LEU A 262 12.94 1.04 14.24
C LEU A 262 14.18 1.60 14.95
N ASN A 263 15.33 0.94 14.85
CA ASN A 263 16.59 1.41 15.43
C ASN A 263 17.20 2.58 14.64
N GLN A 264 17.25 3.76 15.25
CA GLN A 264 17.73 4.99 14.60
C GLN A 264 19.26 5.10 14.53
N HIS A 265 20.00 4.32 15.33
CA HIS A 265 21.46 4.42 15.37
C HIS A 265 22.15 3.71 14.22
N THR A 266 21.48 2.73 13.61
CA THR A 266 22.03 1.90 12.54
C THR A 266 21.02 1.84 11.39
N PRO A 267 20.95 2.87 10.53
CA PRO A 267 20.04 2.86 9.39
C PRO A 267 20.37 1.70 8.45
N VAL A 268 19.32 1.09 7.90
CA VAL A 268 19.39 -0.05 6.98
C VAL A 268 18.55 0.24 5.75
N LYS A 269 19.01 -0.28 4.61
CA LYS A 269 18.21 -0.30 3.38
C LYS A 269 17.55 -1.66 3.23
N TYR A 270 16.25 -1.70 2.95
CA TYR A 270 15.48 -2.95 2.99
C TYR A 270 14.44 -3.06 1.88
N VAL A 271 14.14 -4.29 1.49
CA VAL A 271 13.14 -4.61 0.45
C VAL A 271 11.76 -4.82 1.08
N ILE A 272 10.74 -4.30 0.42
CA ILE A 272 9.35 -4.72 0.59
C ILE A 272 8.87 -5.30 -0.74
N TYR A 273 8.42 -6.55 -0.69
CA TYR A 273 7.74 -7.23 -1.80
C TYR A 273 6.27 -7.36 -1.45
N THR A 274 5.43 -6.93 -2.38
CA THR A 274 3.98 -6.98 -2.21
C THR A 274 3.38 -7.68 -3.41
N GLN A 275 2.87 -8.89 -3.19
CA GLN A 275 2.05 -9.57 -4.19
C GLN A 275 0.60 -9.14 -4.03
N ARG A 276 -0.04 -8.84 -5.15
CA ARG A 276 -1.46 -8.50 -5.22
C ARG A 276 -2.12 -9.32 -6.33
N SER A 277 -2.83 -10.39 -5.94
CA SER A 277 -3.40 -11.37 -6.86
C SER A 277 -2.35 -11.81 -7.91
N ASN A 278 -2.43 -11.29 -9.15
CA ASN A 278 -1.54 -11.62 -10.27
C ASN A 278 -0.38 -10.62 -10.51
N ASP A 279 -0.26 -9.55 -9.72
CA ASP A 279 0.80 -8.56 -9.87
C ASP A 279 1.76 -8.55 -8.68
N LYS A 280 2.94 -7.92 -8.85
CA LYS A 280 3.81 -7.58 -7.73
C LYS A 280 4.32 -6.15 -7.77
N ILE A 281 4.66 -5.67 -6.58
CA ILE A 281 5.37 -4.41 -6.34
C ILE A 281 6.65 -4.73 -5.58
N ILE A 282 7.79 -4.21 -6.06
CA ILE A 282 9.08 -4.29 -5.38
C ILE A 282 9.48 -2.88 -5.00
N SER A 283 9.65 -2.65 -3.71
CA SER A 283 10.09 -1.37 -3.15
C SER A 283 11.37 -1.54 -2.35
N VAL A 284 12.23 -0.53 -2.37
CA VAL A 284 13.37 -0.43 -1.44
C VAL A 284 13.23 0.85 -0.64
N TYR A 285 13.39 0.71 0.67
CA TYR A 285 13.31 1.80 1.64
C TYR A 285 14.65 2.01 2.31
N ASP A 286 14.89 3.24 2.76
CA ASP A 286 16.00 3.62 3.63
C ASP A 286 15.46 3.98 5.01
N SER A 287 15.83 3.23 6.06
CA SER A 287 15.32 3.47 7.42
C SER A 287 15.90 4.73 8.07
N LYS A 288 16.92 5.37 7.47
CA LYS A 288 17.48 6.64 7.95
C LYS A 288 16.41 7.71 8.12
N ASP A 289 15.51 7.82 7.15
CA ASP A 289 14.42 8.78 7.14
C ASP A 289 13.09 8.19 6.66
N ASN A 290 13.03 6.85 6.55
CA ASN A 290 11.85 6.09 6.15
C ASN A 290 11.37 6.41 4.72
N GLN A 291 12.27 6.87 3.85
CA GLN A 291 11.97 7.18 2.45
C GLN A 291 12.07 5.95 1.55
N ILE A 292 11.22 5.91 0.53
CA ILE A 292 11.38 4.99 -0.58
C ILE A 292 12.52 5.48 -1.48
N ILE A 293 13.42 4.58 -1.87
CA ILE A 293 14.54 4.88 -2.79
C ILE A 293 14.42 4.13 -4.12
N TYR A 294 13.52 3.14 -4.20
CA TYR A 294 13.18 2.43 -5.43
C TYR A 294 11.76 1.88 -5.32
N GLN A 295 10.98 1.95 -6.41
CA GLN A 295 9.73 1.24 -6.57
C GLN A 295 9.54 0.84 -8.02
N ARG A 296 9.18 -0.43 -8.23
CA ARG A 296 8.75 -0.93 -9.52
C ARG A 296 7.56 -1.85 -9.40
N PHE A 297 6.64 -1.73 -10.35
CA PHE A 297 5.48 -2.58 -10.52
C PHE A 297 5.70 -3.53 -11.68
N TYR A 298 5.25 -4.77 -11.51
CA TYR A 298 5.30 -5.80 -12.53
C TYR A 298 3.90 -6.39 -12.70
N PRO A 299 3.19 -6.05 -13.80
CA PRO A 299 1.87 -6.59 -14.08
C PRO A 299 1.97 -8.07 -14.47
N ASN A 300 1.00 -8.88 -14.07
CA ASN A 300 0.87 -10.31 -14.40
C ASN A 300 2.10 -11.16 -14.04
N LEU A 301 2.95 -10.67 -13.13
CA LEU A 301 4.15 -11.33 -12.63
C LEU A 301 4.10 -11.35 -11.11
N PRO A 302 3.24 -12.19 -10.51
CA PRO A 302 2.96 -12.09 -9.08
C PRO A 302 4.14 -12.54 -8.22
N ASN A 303 5.02 -13.38 -8.76
CA ASN A 303 6.06 -14.05 -7.99
C ASN A 303 7.33 -13.21 -7.93
N PHE A 304 7.93 -13.10 -6.74
CA PHE A 304 9.29 -12.58 -6.62
C PHE A 304 10.28 -13.51 -7.34
N GLU A 305 11.22 -12.92 -8.08
CA GLU A 305 12.28 -13.62 -8.80
C GLU A 305 13.63 -12.96 -8.50
N MET A 306 14.73 -13.73 -8.55
CA MET A 306 16.08 -13.15 -8.41
C MET A 306 16.41 -12.15 -9.53
N ASN A 307 15.71 -12.24 -10.66
CA ASN A 307 15.79 -11.25 -11.72
C ASN A 307 15.27 -9.87 -11.27
N ASP A 308 14.34 -9.79 -10.31
CA ASP A 308 13.87 -8.51 -9.77
C ASP A 308 14.98 -7.73 -9.08
N LEU A 309 15.88 -8.43 -8.36
CA LEU A 309 17.07 -7.81 -7.79
C LEU A 309 18.03 -7.37 -8.90
N SER A 310 18.16 -8.17 -9.96
CA SER A 310 18.99 -7.83 -11.11
C SER A 310 18.52 -6.55 -11.80
N GLU A 311 17.21 -6.29 -11.85
CA GLU A 311 16.64 -5.02 -12.32
C GLU A 311 17.08 -3.82 -11.46
N ILE A 312 17.15 -3.96 -10.13
CA ILE A 312 17.69 -2.91 -9.25
C ILE A 312 19.16 -2.62 -9.60
N LYS A 313 19.97 -3.67 -9.82
CA LYS A 313 21.36 -3.52 -10.23
C LYS A 313 21.49 -2.82 -11.58
N LYS A 314 20.65 -3.15 -12.58
CA LYS A 314 20.64 -2.46 -13.88
C LYS A 314 20.45 -0.96 -13.71
N VAL A 315 19.52 -0.54 -12.87
CA VAL A 315 19.29 0.88 -12.58
C VAL A 315 20.49 1.51 -11.87
N ILE A 316 21.11 0.82 -10.90
CA ILE A 316 22.32 1.31 -10.23
C ILE A 316 23.44 1.54 -11.24
N VAL A 317 23.65 0.61 -12.18
CA VAL A 317 24.69 0.72 -13.21
C VAL A 317 24.38 1.86 -14.18
N SER A 318 23.12 2.07 -14.57
CA SER A 318 22.74 3.17 -15.47
C SER A 318 22.84 4.58 -14.87
N LEU A 319 22.99 4.67 -13.55
CA LEU A 319 23.13 5.94 -12.81
C LEU A 319 24.59 6.33 -12.56
N LYS A 320 25.55 5.44 -12.87
CA LYS A 320 26.99 5.71 -12.77
C LYS A 320 27.51 6.31 -14.06
#